data_AF-A0A7S4SRF8-F1
#
_entry.id   AF-A0A7S4SRF8-F1
#
_cell.length_a   1.000
_cell.length_b   1.000
_cell.length_c   1.000
_cell.angle_alpha   90.00
_cell.angle_beta   90.00
_cell.angle_gamma   90.00
#
_symmetry.space_group_name_H-M   'P 1'
#
loop_
_entity.id
_entity.type
_entity.pdbx_description
1 polymer ?
#
loop_
_entity_poly.entity_id
_entity_poly.type
_entity_poly.pdbx_seq_one_letter_code
_entity_poly.pdbx_strand_id
1 'polypeptide(L)'
;DNGGMAQMGRALKRGMVLALSLWDDDEVHMHWLDSIHIGPNKTESSAGVRRGPCAPEEGHPKNVRSKYPHATVKFSRISVGEIGSTFREGRRLADGVFV
;
A
#
# COMPACT_ATOMS: atom_id res chain seq x y z
N ASP A 1 -10.08 11.68 -16.90
CA ASP A 1 -11.52 11.40 -16.82
C ASP A 1 -12.16 11.87 -15.51
N ASN A 2 -11.63 11.55 -14.32
CA ASN A 2 -12.28 11.90 -13.04
C ASN A 2 -11.78 13.18 -12.33
N GLY A 3 -11.12 14.10 -13.04
CA GLY A 3 -10.63 15.36 -12.47
C GLY A 3 -9.33 15.30 -11.64
N GLY A 4 -8.69 14.12 -11.55
CA GLY A 4 -7.33 13.95 -11.04
C GLY A 4 -7.11 14.48 -9.61
N MET A 5 -5.91 14.99 -9.34
CA MET A 5 -5.50 15.46 -8.01
C MET A 5 -6.34 16.66 -7.51
N ALA A 6 -6.84 17.52 -8.42
CA ALA A 6 -7.69 18.64 -8.04
C ALA A 6 -9.03 18.17 -7.46
N GLN A 7 -9.65 17.14 -8.06
CA GLN A 7 -10.87 16.54 -7.53
C GLN A 7 -10.61 15.79 -6.21
N MET A 8 -9.47 15.08 -6.10
CA MET A 8 -9.10 14.40 -4.86
C MET A 8 -8.89 15.40 -3.71
N GLY A 9 -8.23 16.53 -3.96
CA GLY A 9 -8.07 17.60 -2.97
C GLY A 9 -9.41 18.17 -2.49
N ARG A 10 -10.40 18.31 -3.39
CA ARG A 10 -11.76 18.69 -3.00
C ARG A 10 -12.43 17.66 -2.09
N ALA A 11 -12.18 16.37 -2.29
CA ALA A 11 -12.71 15.32 -1.41
C ALA A 11 -12.06 15.37 -0.02
N LEU A 12 -10.74 15.51 0.05
CA LEU A 12 -10.02 15.67 1.32
C LEU A 12 -10.53 16.88 2.12
N LYS A 13 -10.78 18.01 1.45
CA LYS A 13 -11.30 19.24 2.10
C LYS A 13 -12.71 19.07 2.70
N ARG A 14 -13.53 18.15 2.18
CA ARG A 14 -14.86 17.86 2.75
C ARG A 14 -14.81 17.00 4.01
N GLY A 15 -13.65 16.44 4.34
CA GLY A 15 -13.52 15.40 5.37
C GLY A 15 -13.76 14.01 4.79
N MET A 16 -13.00 13.05 5.31
CA MET A 16 -13.08 11.64 4.94
C MET A 16 -13.05 10.78 6.20
N VAL A 17 -13.57 9.56 6.11
CA VAL A 17 -13.53 8.58 7.19
C VAL A 17 -12.29 7.70 7.02
N LEU A 18 -11.56 7.46 8.11
CA LEU A 18 -10.44 6.52 8.13
C LEU A 18 -10.96 5.07 8.12
N ALA A 19 -10.46 4.24 7.21
CA ALA A 19 -10.72 2.81 7.15
C ALA A 19 -9.40 2.02 7.30
N LEU A 20 -9.39 1.01 8.17
CA LEU A 20 -8.27 0.09 8.39
C LEU A 20 -8.79 -1.33 8.13
N SER A 21 -8.07 -2.12 7.33
CA SER A 21 -8.51 -3.47 6.96
C SER A 21 -7.33 -4.43 6.71
N LEU A 22 -7.64 -5.72 6.74
CA LEU A 22 -6.80 -6.83 6.31
C LEU A 22 -7.68 -7.73 5.44
N TRP A 23 -7.27 -8.00 4.21
CA TRP A 23 -8.06 -8.77 3.25
C TRP A 23 -7.14 -9.48 2.25
N ASP A 24 -7.62 -10.60 1.71
CA ASP A 24 -7.10 -11.24 0.51
C ASP A 24 -8.06 -11.01 -0.66
N ASP A 25 -7.55 -11.08 -1.88
CA ASP A 25 -8.28 -10.70 -3.09
C ASP A 25 -8.74 -11.92 -3.87
N ASP A 26 -10.06 -12.09 -3.94
CA ASP A 26 -10.68 -13.22 -4.64
C ASP A 26 -10.72 -13.04 -6.16
N GLU A 27 -10.62 -11.81 -6.66
CA GLU A 27 -10.77 -11.52 -8.08
C GLU A 27 -9.44 -11.64 -8.82
N VAL A 28 -8.39 -11.02 -8.25
CA VAL A 28 -7.07 -10.92 -8.90
C VAL A 28 -5.91 -11.23 -7.97
N HIS A 29 -6.17 -11.89 -6.84
CA HIS A 29 -5.15 -12.57 -6.03
C HIS A 29 -3.98 -11.68 -5.58
N MET A 30 -4.23 -10.39 -5.30
CA MET A 30 -3.22 -9.38 -4.92
C MET A 30 -2.16 -9.09 -6.00
N HIS A 31 -2.31 -9.59 -7.22
CA HIS A 31 -1.29 -9.46 -8.27
C HIS A 31 -0.97 -8.02 -8.66
N TRP A 32 -1.99 -7.15 -8.61
CA TRP A 32 -1.85 -5.73 -8.91
C TRP A 32 -1.02 -4.96 -7.88
N LEU A 33 -0.71 -5.58 -6.73
CA LEU A 33 0.09 -4.99 -5.66
C LEU A 33 1.49 -5.59 -5.60
N ASP A 34 1.64 -6.91 -5.58
CA ASP A 34 2.91 -7.57 -5.22
C ASP A 34 3.41 -8.63 -6.21
N SER A 35 2.74 -8.80 -7.35
CA SER A 35 3.10 -9.82 -8.35
C SER A 35 3.16 -9.25 -9.77
N ILE A 36 2.88 -10.11 -10.76
CA ILE A 36 2.76 -9.80 -12.18
C ILE A 36 1.27 -9.63 -12.51
N HIS A 37 0.86 -8.44 -12.95
CA HIS A 37 -0.52 -8.16 -13.34
C HIS A 37 -0.58 -7.74 -14.81
N ILE A 38 -0.95 -8.69 -15.68
CA ILE A 38 -0.96 -8.51 -17.14
C ILE A 38 -2.30 -7.93 -17.58
N GLY A 39 -2.27 -6.69 -18.08
CA GLY A 39 -3.41 -6.09 -18.75
C GLY A 39 -3.53 -6.51 -20.22
N PRO A 40 -4.62 -6.10 -20.91
CA PRO A 40 -4.81 -6.37 -22.32
C PRO A 40 -3.63 -5.88 -23.18
N ASN A 41 -3.21 -6.69 -24.15
CA ASN A 41 -2.13 -6.37 -25.09
C ASN A 41 -0.77 -6.07 -24.42
N LYS A 42 -0.50 -6.64 -23.24
CA LYS A 42 0.79 -6.54 -22.54
C LYS A 42 1.45 -7.91 -22.41
N THR A 43 2.77 -7.88 -22.31
CA THR A 43 3.62 -9.03 -21.98
C THR A 43 4.19 -8.84 -20.58
N GLU A 44 4.75 -9.90 -20.00
CA GLU A 44 5.45 -9.81 -18.71
C GLU A 44 6.57 -8.76 -18.69
N SER A 45 7.28 -8.60 -19.82
CA SER A 45 8.35 -7.62 -20.00
C SER A 45 7.88 -6.18 -20.20
N SER A 46 6.57 -5.96 -20.33
CA SER A 46 6.02 -4.61 -20.52
C SER A 46 6.16 -3.79 -19.24
N ALA A 47 6.51 -2.51 -19.37
CA ALA A 47 6.62 -1.60 -18.24
C ALA A 47 5.32 -1.53 -17.42
N GLY A 48 5.44 -1.61 -16.10
CA GLY A 48 4.31 -1.54 -15.14
C GLY A 48 3.54 -2.85 -14.91
N VAL A 49 3.92 -3.95 -15.59
CA VAL A 49 3.30 -5.26 -15.40
C VAL A 49 3.80 -5.96 -14.14
N ARG A 50 5.12 -5.96 -13.91
CA ARG A 50 5.73 -6.47 -12.67
C ARG A 50 5.68 -5.40 -11.57
N ARG A 51 5.05 -5.75 -10.44
CA ARG A 51 4.76 -4.84 -9.32
C ARG A 51 5.36 -5.31 -8.01
N GLY A 52 5.71 -6.59 -7.94
CA GLY A 52 6.52 -7.15 -6.87
C GLY A 52 7.13 -8.50 -7.23
N PRO A 53 7.78 -9.15 -6.25
CA PRO A 53 8.52 -10.39 -6.43
C PRO A 53 7.67 -11.66 -6.25
N CYS A 54 6.45 -11.57 -5.71
CA CYS A 54 5.63 -12.73 -5.36
C CYS A 54 5.21 -13.52 -6.61
N ALA A 55 5.20 -14.84 -6.54
CA ALA A 55 4.73 -15.66 -7.65
C ALA A 55 3.19 -15.59 -7.76
N PRO A 56 2.60 -15.62 -8.98
CA PRO A 56 1.15 -15.49 -9.15
C PRO A 56 0.32 -16.50 -8.33
N GLU A 57 0.82 -17.71 -8.16
CA GLU A 57 0.13 -18.79 -7.45
C GLU A 57 0.02 -18.56 -5.93
N GLU A 58 0.86 -17.69 -5.36
CA GLU A 58 0.93 -17.47 -3.92
C GLU A 58 -0.26 -16.67 -3.37
N GLY A 59 -0.84 -15.78 -4.19
CA GLY A 59 -1.93 -14.90 -3.81
C GLY A 59 -3.32 -15.52 -3.86
N HIS A 60 -3.47 -16.76 -4.33
CA HIS A 60 -4.77 -17.43 -4.37
C HIS A 60 -5.39 -17.53 -2.96
N PRO A 61 -6.65 -17.09 -2.75
CA PRO A 61 -7.29 -17.07 -1.43
C PRO A 61 -7.24 -18.41 -0.69
N LYS A 62 -7.45 -19.53 -1.40
CA LYS A 62 -7.35 -20.87 -0.83
C LYS A 62 -5.95 -21.16 -0.29
N ASN A 63 -4.90 -20.76 -1.01
CA ASN A 63 -3.52 -20.94 -0.61
C ASN A 63 -3.17 -20.04 0.57
N VAL A 64 -3.53 -18.74 0.49
CA VAL A 64 -3.26 -17.76 1.54
C VAL A 64 -3.95 -18.14 2.85
N ARG A 65 -5.25 -18.42 2.81
CA ARG A 65 -6.04 -18.77 4.01
C ARG A 65 -5.61 -20.09 4.64
N SER A 66 -5.15 -21.07 3.84
CA SER A 66 -4.64 -22.33 4.36
C SER A 66 -3.23 -22.21 4.94
N LYS A 67 -2.34 -21.43 4.32
CA LYS A 67 -0.94 -21.30 4.77
C LYS A 67 -0.79 -20.30 5.90
N TYR A 68 -1.57 -19.23 5.90
CA TYR A 68 -1.49 -18.12 6.83
C TYR A 68 -2.81 -17.84 7.56
N PRO A 69 -3.44 -18.85 8.20
CA PRO A 69 -4.72 -18.68 8.89
C PRO A 69 -4.65 -17.72 10.09
N HIS A 70 -3.44 -17.44 10.58
CA HIS A 70 -3.17 -16.55 11.71
C HIS A 70 -2.46 -15.25 11.28
N ALA A 71 -2.53 -14.88 10.00
CA ALA A 71 -2.05 -13.59 9.55
C ALA A 71 -2.76 -12.47 10.32
N THR A 72 -1.99 -11.53 10.84
CA THR A 72 -2.52 -10.37 11.57
C THR A 72 -1.75 -9.11 11.18
N VAL A 73 -2.41 -7.95 11.33
CA VAL A 73 -1.79 -6.65 11.17
C VAL A 73 -2.09 -5.80 12.40
N LYS A 74 -1.10 -5.04 12.87
CA LYS A 74 -1.24 -4.13 14.01
C LYS A 74 -0.96 -2.69 13.56
N PHE A 75 -2.03 -1.89 13.48
CA PHE A 75 -1.92 -0.45 13.30
C PHE A 75 -1.81 0.23 14.67
N SER A 76 -0.83 1.12 14.87
CA SER A 76 -0.65 1.84 16.13
C SER A 76 0.04 3.18 15.90
N ARG A 77 -0.02 4.08 16.90
CA ARG A 77 0.58 5.42 16.85
C ARG A 77 0.08 6.28 15.67
N ILE A 78 -1.23 6.25 15.43
CA ILE A 78 -1.88 7.09 14.42
C ILE A 78 -1.84 8.55 14.90
N SER A 79 -1.25 9.43 14.10
CA SER A 79 -1.12 10.85 14.37
C SER A 79 -1.56 11.66 13.15
N VAL A 80 -2.28 12.75 13.36
CA VAL A 80 -2.77 13.67 12.31
C VAL A 80 -2.41 15.09 12.72
N GLY A 81 -1.80 15.85 11.82
CA GLY A 81 -1.35 17.22 12.10
C GLY A 81 -0.77 17.90 10.86
N GLU A 82 -0.14 19.05 11.08
CA GLU A 82 0.54 19.81 10.03
C GLU A 82 1.72 19.02 9.43
N ILE A 83 2.10 19.35 8.19
CA ILE A 83 3.25 18.75 7.52
C ILE A 83 4.50 18.98 8.37
N GLY A 84 5.23 17.92 8.69
CA GLY A 84 6.43 17.97 9.54
C GLY A 84 6.18 17.84 11.05
N SER A 85 4.92 17.81 11.52
CA SER A 85 4.61 17.81 12.97
C SER A 85 4.49 16.43 13.62
N THR A 86 4.29 15.38 12.83
CA THR A 86 3.91 14.04 13.35
C THR A 86 5.09 13.10 13.56
N PHE A 87 6.32 13.58 13.38
CA PHE A 87 7.55 12.86 13.67
C PHE A 87 8.58 13.80 14.30
N ARG A 88 9.58 13.22 14.97
CA ARG A 88 10.75 13.98 15.42
C ARG A 88 11.82 13.84 14.35
N GLU A 89 12.23 14.94 13.75
CA GLU A 89 13.45 14.95 12.94
C GLU A 89 14.62 14.64 13.87
N GLY A 90 15.42 13.63 13.55
CA GLY A 90 16.63 13.34 14.30
C GLY A 90 17.50 14.59 14.29
N ARG A 91 17.74 15.20 15.45
CA ARG A 91 18.63 16.37 15.53
C ARG A 91 20.02 15.89 15.15
N ARG A 92 20.50 16.30 13.97
CA ARG A 92 21.93 16.23 13.67
C ARG A 92 22.62 17.17 14.65
N LEU A 93 23.15 16.62 15.74
CA LEU A 93 24.17 17.32 16.51
C LEU A 93 25.35 17.57 15.57
N ALA A 94 26.07 18.67 15.78
CA ALA A 94 27.16 19.12 14.90
C ALA A 94 28.26 18.05 14.69
N ASP A 95 28.20 16.95 15.42
CA ASP A 95 29.25 15.94 15.59
C ASP A 95 28.90 14.59 14.92
N GLY A 96 27.81 14.52 14.14
CA GLY A 96 27.49 13.33 13.33
C GLY A 96 26.99 12.12 14.12
N VAL A 97 26.62 12.28 15.40
CA VAL A 97 26.00 11.24 16.22
C VAL A 97 24.48 11.36 16.14
N PHE A 98 23.81 10.25 15.82
CA PHE A 98 22.35 10.14 15.80
C PHE A 98 21.87 9.70 17.20
N VAL A 99 20.91 10.43 17.77
CA VAL A 99 20.10 10.02 18.95
C VAL A 99 18.62 10.16 18.63
#